data_AF-A0A496D0D8-F1
#
_entry.id   AF-A0A496D0D8-F1
#
_cell.length_a   1.000
_cell.length_b   1.000
_cell.length_c   1.000
_cell.angle_alpha   90.00
_cell.angle_beta   90.00
_cell.angle_gamma   90.00
#
_symmetry.space_group_name_H-M   'P 1'
#
loop_
_entity.id
_entity.type
_entity.pdbx_description
1 polymer ?
#
loop_
_entity_poly.entity_id
_entity_poly.type
_entity_poly.pdbx_seq_one_letter_code
_entity_poly.pdbx_strand_id
1 'polypeptide(L)'
;MREEIFRAYNEAKIDDDSIVFFRVNNYYVALFDDAKKVSNELHIPLLTKNIDDSDIIYIVIQEDNLVSVLVRLDRCTEGNYKLIETVEFIL
;
A
#
# COMPACT_ATOMS: atom_id res chain seq x y z
N MET A 1 11.51 -12.20 7.17
CA MET A 1 10.84 -10.88 7.16
C MET A 1 9.91 -10.74 5.95
N ARG A 2 10.35 -11.12 4.75
CA ARG A 2 9.53 -11.13 3.52
C ARG A 2 8.22 -11.91 3.70
N GLU A 3 8.30 -13.13 4.22
CA GLU A 3 7.13 -14.00 4.39
C GLU A 3 6.05 -13.37 5.28
N GLU A 4 6.45 -12.60 6.29
CA GLU A 4 5.54 -11.91 7.20
C GLU A 4 4.84 -10.75 6.50
N ILE A 5 5.56 -9.98 5.69
CA ILE A 5 5.00 -8.90 4.85
C ILE A 5 4.01 -9.49 3.84
N PHE A 6 4.39 -10.58 3.17
CA PHE A 6 3.53 -11.24 2.19
C PHE A 6 2.28 -11.85 2.83
N ARG A 7 2.41 -12.47 4.00
CA ARG A 7 1.29 -12.99 4.78
C ARG A 7 0.36 -11.86 5.21
N ALA A 8 0.88 -10.79 5.81
CA ALA A 8 0.07 -9.64 6.23
C ALA A 8 -0.65 -8.97 5.05
N TYR A 9 0.02 -8.86 3.90
CA TYR A 9 -0.57 -8.40 2.64
C TYR A 9 -1.76 -9.27 2.23
N ASN A 10 -1.56 -10.59 2.11
CA ASN A 10 -2.62 -11.51 1.67
C ASN A 10 -3.77 -11.61 2.68
N GLU A 11 -3.50 -11.54 3.98
CA GLU A 11 -4.53 -11.54 5.04
C GLU A 11 -5.36 -10.25 5.03
N ALA A 12 -4.78 -9.14 4.59
CA ALA A 12 -5.47 -7.85 4.56
C ALA A 12 -6.35 -7.66 3.32
N LYS A 13 -5.99 -8.28 2.18
CA LYS A 13 -6.72 -8.20 0.90
C LYS A 13 -8.16 -8.70 1.05
N ILE A 14 -9.11 -7.94 0.51
CA ILE A 14 -10.53 -8.32 0.48
C ILE A 14 -10.81 -9.15 -0.77
N ASP A 15 -10.34 -8.62 -1.91
CA ASP A 15 -10.34 -9.23 -3.23
C ASP A 15 -9.10 -8.75 -4.01
N ASP A 16 -8.86 -9.33 -5.18
CA ASP A 16 -7.70 -9.02 -6.01
C ASP A 16 -7.64 -7.53 -6.43
N ASP A 17 -8.79 -6.86 -6.53
CA ASP A 17 -8.90 -5.47 -6.97
C ASP A 17 -8.79 -4.44 -5.84
N SER A 18 -8.99 -4.85 -4.59
CA SER A 18 -8.99 -3.99 -3.40
C SER A 18 -7.59 -3.44 -3.08
N ILE A 19 -7.44 -2.14 -2.90
CA ILE A 19 -6.14 -1.55 -2.55
C ILE A 19 -5.95 -1.55 -1.03
N VAL A 20 -4.89 -2.16 -0.53
CA VAL A 20 -4.55 -2.16 0.90
C VAL A 20 -3.49 -1.11 1.22
N PHE A 21 -3.79 -0.26 2.21
CA PHE A 21 -2.82 0.64 2.82
C PHE A 21 -2.56 0.24 4.27
N PHE A 22 -1.29 0.03 4.60
CA PHE A 22 -0.85 -0.25 5.96
C PHE A 22 -0.33 1.02 6.62
N ARG A 23 -0.83 1.34 7.80
CA ARG A 23 -0.27 2.41 8.61
C ARG A 23 1.04 1.96 9.26
N VAL A 24 2.12 2.67 8.97
CA VAL A 24 3.45 2.48 9.55
C VAL A 24 3.90 3.82 10.11
N ASN A 25 3.84 3.98 11.44
CA ASN A 25 4.02 5.27 12.12
C ASN A 25 3.05 6.34 11.56
N ASN A 26 3.60 7.43 10.99
CA ASN A 26 2.85 8.56 10.43
C ASN A 26 2.71 8.48 8.90
N TYR A 27 2.83 7.27 8.35
CA TYR A 27 2.76 7.00 6.92
C TYR A 27 1.77 5.88 6.63
N TYR A 28 1.22 5.90 5.42
CA TYR A 28 0.42 4.84 4.84
C TYR A 28 1.19 4.23 3.68
N VAL A 29 1.27 2.90 3.66
CA VAL A 29 2.06 2.16 2.69
C VAL A 29 1.19 1.19 1.91
N ALA A 30 1.20 1.32 0.58
CA ALA A 30 0.72 0.27 -0.33
C ALA A 30 1.89 -0.59 -0.79
N LEU A 31 1.67 -1.88 -0.98
CA LEU A 31 2.70 -2.88 -1.31
C LEU A 31 2.39 -3.58 -2.63
N PHE A 32 3.41 -4.15 -3.25
CA PHE A 32 3.30 -5.06 -4.40
C PHE A 32 2.46 -4.49 -5.56
N ASP A 33 1.39 -5.17 -5.95
CA ASP A 33 0.55 -4.77 -7.08
C ASP A 33 -0.37 -3.58 -6.73
N ASP A 34 -0.76 -3.44 -5.46
CA ASP A 34 -1.50 -2.27 -4.98
C ASP A 34 -0.66 -1.00 -5.13
N ALA A 35 0.64 -1.07 -4.83
CA ALA A 35 1.56 0.04 -5.07
C ALA A 35 1.64 0.42 -6.55
N LYS A 36 1.73 -0.57 -7.46
CA LYS A 36 1.72 -0.31 -8.91
C LYS A 36 0.40 0.34 -9.36
N LYS A 37 -0.74 -0.14 -8.85
CA LYS A 37 -2.06 0.42 -9.14
C LYS A 37 -2.14 1.89 -8.71
N VAL A 38 -1.75 2.18 -7.47
CA VAL A 38 -1.72 3.56 -6.95
C VAL A 38 -0.75 4.45 -7.74
N SER A 39 0.42 3.95 -8.12
CA SER A 39 1.38 4.67 -8.98
C SER A 39 0.75 5.04 -10.33
N ASN A 40 0.09 4.09 -10.98
CA ASN A 40 -0.50 4.28 -12.30
C ASN A 40 -1.64 5.31 -12.27
N GLU A 41 -2.52 5.22 -11.28
CA GLU A 41 -3.67 6.12 -11.15
C GLU A 41 -3.28 7.54 -10.71
N LEU A 42 -2.30 7.66 -9.82
CA LEU A 42 -2.00 8.93 -9.16
C LEU A 42 -0.69 9.58 -9.61
N HIS A 43 0.11 8.88 -10.41
CA HIS A 43 1.46 9.24 -10.82
C HIS A 43 2.40 9.47 -9.62
N ILE A 44 2.24 8.67 -8.57
CA ILE A 44 3.14 8.67 -7.41
C ILE A 44 4.32 7.73 -7.69
N PRO A 45 5.59 8.15 -7.47
CA PRO A 45 6.75 7.30 -7.72
C PRO A 45 6.74 6.01 -6.87
N LEU A 46 7.05 4.89 -7.52
CA LEU A 46 7.30 3.62 -6.84
C LEU A 46 8.65 3.63 -6.14
N LEU A 47 8.69 3.02 -4.97
CA LEU A 47 9.90 2.71 -4.22
C LEU A 47 10.14 1.21 -4.24
N THR A 48 11.41 0.82 -4.14
CA THR A 48 11.83 -0.58 -4.08
C THR A 48 12.78 -0.77 -2.91
N LYS A 49 12.60 -1.85 -2.15
CA LYS A 49 13.52 -2.27 -1.09
C LYS A 49 13.77 -3.77 -1.17
N ASN A 50 15.04 -4.15 -1.13
CA ASN A 50 15.43 -5.54 -1.12
C ASN A 50 15.31 -6.11 0.31
N ILE A 51 14.52 -7.18 0.46
CA ILE A 51 14.27 -7.89 1.72
C ILE A 51 14.33 -9.40 1.43
N ASP A 52 15.20 -10.12 2.14
CA ASP A 52 15.39 -11.57 2.00
C ASP A 52 15.56 -11.99 0.51
N ASP A 53 16.49 -11.36 -0.20
CA ASP A 53 16.78 -11.56 -1.62
C ASP A 53 15.59 -11.31 -2.58
N SER A 54 14.57 -10.57 -2.13
CA SER A 54 13.40 -10.20 -2.93
C SER A 54 13.15 -8.69 -2.92
N ASP A 55 12.86 -8.14 -4.09
CA ASP A 55 12.50 -6.73 -4.21
C ASP A 55 11.03 -6.52 -3.84
N ILE A 56 10.80 -5.79 -2.74
CA ILE A 56 9.49 -5.32 -2.32
C ILE A 56 9.25 -3.95 -2.94
N ILE A 57 8.23 -3.87 -3.78
CA ILE A 57 7.77 -2.62 -4.39
C ILE A 57 6.70 -2.00 -3.49
N TYR A 58 6.79 -0.69 -3.23
CA TYR A 58 5.87 -0.01 -2.33
C TYR A 58 5.70 1.47 -2.68
N ILE A 59 4.64 2.08 -2.14
CA ILE A 59 4.41 3.53 -2.14
C ILE A 59 4.24 3.99 -0.72
N VAL A 60 4.80 5.16 -0.39
CA VAL A 60 4.61 5.83 0.90
C VAL A 60 3.78 7.08 0.71
N ILE A 61 2.72 7.20 1.50
CA ILE A 61 1.85 8.38 1.58
C ILE A 61 1.98 8.95 2.98
N GLN A 62 2.30 10.23 3.10
CA GLN A 62 2.25 10.92 4.40
C GLN A 62 0.80 11.01 4.88
N GLU A 63 0.58 10.85 6.19
CA GLU A 63 -0.76 10.93 6.81
C GLU A 63 -1.51 12.21 6.41
N ASP A 64 -0.84 13.37 6.39
CA ASP A 64 -1.41 14.66 5.97
C ASP A 64 -1.94 14.65 4.53
N ASN A 65 -1.39 13.80 3.66
CA ASN A 65 -1.77 13.68 2.26
C ASN A 65 -2.80 12.57 2.02
N LEU A 66 -3.08 11.72 3.01
CA LEU A 66 -3.92 10.53 2.84
C LEU A 66 -5.30 10.87 2.28
N VAL A 67 -5.99 11.84 2.87
CA VAL A 67 -7.35 12.24 2.43
C VAL A 67 -7.34 12.65 0.95
N SER A 68 -6.33 13.43 0.53
CA SER A 68 -6.22 13.87 -0.86
C SER A 68 -5.99 12.71 -1.83
N VAL A 69 -5.22 11.70 -1.39
CA VAL A 69 -4.95 10.49 -2.16
C VAL A 69 -6.19 9.62 -2.26
N LEU A 70 -6.90 9.38 -1.15
CA LEU A 70 -8.11 8.57 -1.14
C LEU A 70 -9.21 9.19 -2.00
N VAL A 71 -9.41 10.51 -1.95
CA VAL A 71 -10.39 11.21 -2.82
C VAL A 71 -10.06 11.03 -4.30
N ARG A 72 -8.77 11.00 -4.67
CA ARG A 72 -8.35 10.76 -6.06
C ARG A 72 -8.54 9.30 -6.45
N LEU A 73 -8.20 8.35 -5.56
CA LEU A 73 -8.39 6.92 -5.79
C LEU A 73 -9.86 6.54 -5.88
N ASP A 74 -10.73 7.14 -5.07
CA ASP A 74 -12.17 6.87 -5.06
C ASP A 74 -12.79 7.09 -6.44
N ARG A 75 -12.34 8.13 -7.14
CA ARG A 75 -12.75 8.43 -8.53
C ARG A 75 -12.30 7.40 -9.56
N CYS A 76 -11.26 6.62 -9.24
CA CYS A 76 -10.66 5.63 -10.15
C CYS A 76 -11.01 4.18 -9.79
N THR A 77 -11.34 3.91 -8.52
CA THR A 77 -11.43 2.56 -7.95
C THR A 77 -12.78 2.26 -7.33
N GLU A 78 -13.76 3.18 -7.46
CA GLU A 78 -15.11 3.05 -6.89
C GLU A 78 -15.10 2.75 -5.38
N GLY A 79 -14.11 3.30 -4.67
CA GLY A 79 -13.97 3.11 -3.23
C GLY A 79 -13.43 1.74 -2.81
N ASN A 80 -12.89 0.93 -3.73
CA ASN A 80 -12.35 -0.39 -3.40
C ASN A 80 -10.94 -0.29 -2.78
N TYR A 81 -10.87 0.24 -1.56
CA TYR A 81 -9.64 0.30 -0.76
C TYR A 81 -9.89 0.04 0.72
N LYS A 82 -8.86 -0.42 1.42
CA LYS A 82 -8.87 -0.74 2.85
C LYS A 82 -7.66 -0.10 3.53
N LEU A 83 -7.92 0.63 4.61
CA LEU A 83 -6.89 1.12 5.52
C LEU A 83 -6.72 0.12 6.67
N ILE A 84 -5.50 -0.37 6.86
CA ILE A 84 -5.11 -1.20 7.98
C ILE A 84 -4.31 -0.34 8.96
N GLU A 85 -4.96 0.07 10.04
CA GLU A 85 -4.39 0.98 11.04
C GLU A 85 -3.27 0.36 11.89
N THR A 86 -3.04 -0.96 11.81
CA THR A 86 -2.01 -1.59 12.64
C THR A 86 -1.44 -2.84 11.97
N VAL A 87 -0.29 -2.69 11.32
CA VAL A 87 0.66 -3.80 11.17
C VAL A 87 2.07 -3.27 11.39
N GLU A 88 2.75 -3.79 12.40
CA GLU A 88 4.16 -3.51 12.62
C GLU A 88 4.98 -4.39 11.67
N PHE A 89 5.33 -3.86 10.49
CA PHE A 89 6.46 -4.38 9.73
C PHE A 89 7.44 -3.24 9.45
N ILE A 90 8.71 -3.50 9.74
CA ILE A 90 9.80 -2.58 9.40
C ILE A 90 10.08 -2.80 7.91
N LEU A 91 9.63 -1.86 7.07
CA LEU A 91 10.02 -1.84 5.66
C LEU A 91 11.45 -1.41 5.53
#